data_AF-T0K7F8-F1
#
_entry.id   AF-T0K7F8-F1
#
_cell.length_a   1.000
_cell.length_b   1.000
_cell.length_c   1.000
_cell.angle_alpha   90.00
_cell.angle_beta   90.00
_cell.angle_gamma   90.00
#
_symmetry.space_group_name_H-M   'P 1'
#
loop_
_entity.id
_entity.type
_entity.pdbx_description
1 polymer ?
#
loop_
_entity_poly.entity_id
_entity_poly.type
_entity_poly.pdbx_seq_one_letter_code
_entity_poly.pdbx_strand_id
1 'polypeptide(L)'
;MAIWRGYKEIKDAGGWAALVFAGMGLYRFCKYRVGFNPDSMQRLRCLRPRIEVAADTLHPTWRQLLMIVGETAQRRFCGHPHDWVVRQDGSDPVPLRSTYLEYDPYFSFEQLEHSVMDMSAWGTDDPRWVPPINAVACVQGMHTCHSCGQEQSEDPKINSCYCFPTLFGSGRRSPCPVQVFRTPDGRNNGLTALCPFERGAAIGEFIGLITKDLRDMDVMDSSTGVRAYQIWQGRQGNFTRFVNHSCKSNAQFQQFVWMSTQRIILVSKGIEAGQEVTVDYSGSYWRGLDKECLCGEACCRYRNNRELLAR
;
A
#
# COMPACT_ATOMS: atom_id res chain seq x y z
N MET A 1 1.12 32.99 26.19
CA MET A 1 2.43 33.05 25.48
C MET A 1 3.05 31.66 25.24
N ALA A 2 3.14 30.77 26.23
CA ALA A 2 3.85 29.48 26.09
C ALA A 2 3.28 28.51 25.04
N ILE A 3 1.95 28.44 24.90
CA ILE A 3 1.27 27.54 23.95
C ILE A 3 1.58 27.92 22.50
N TRP A 4 1.43 29.20 22.14
CA TRP A 4 1.76 29.72 20.82
C TRP A 4 3.24 29.54 20.47
N ARG A 5 4.12 29.67 21.47
CA ARG A 5 5.55 29.38 21.33
C ARG A 5 5.77 27.89 20.99
N GLY A 6 5.08 26.99 21.69
CA GLY A 6 5.12 25.55 21.40
C GLY A 6 4.67 25.21 19.97
N TYR A 7 3.56 25.79 19.50
CA TYR A 7 3.12 25.61 18.11
C TYR A 7 4.16 26.12 17.11
N LYS A 8 4.74 27.30 17.35
CA LYS A 8 5.80 27.85 16.52
C LYS A 8 7.04 26.94 16.49
N GLU A 9 7.49 26.45 17.63
CA GLU A 9 8.63 25.52 17.73
C GLU A 9 8.40 24.23 16.94
N ILE A 10 7.19 23.64 17.03
CA ILE A 10 6.82 22.44 16.25
C ILE A 10 6.76 22.74 14.76
N LYS A 11 6.17 23.87 14.35
CA LYS A 11 6.17 24.31 12.94
C LYS A 11 7.58 24.49 12.39
N ASP A 12 8.44 25.16 13.15
CA ASP A 12 9.78 25.51 12.72
C ASP A 12 10.66 24.25 12.61
N ALA A 13 10.39 23.21 13.40
CA ALA A 13 11.07 21.92 13.31
C ALA A 13 10.44 20.95 12.28
N GLY A 14 9.17 20.62 12.45
CA GLY A 14 8.44 19.59 11.69
C GLY A 14 7.72 20.09 10.44
N GLY A 15 7.75 21.39 10.18
CA GLY A 15 7.03 22.02 9.07
C GLY A 15 5.52 22.14 9.32
N TRP A 16 4.82 22.65 8.32
CA TRP A 16 3.37 22.84 8.39
C TRP A 16 2.60 21.54 8.51
N ALA A 17 3.05 20.46 7.86
CA ALA A 17 2.40 19.16 7.92
C ALA A 17 2.29 18.64 9.37
N ALA A 18 3.34 18.82 10.18
CA ALA A 18 3.34 18.42 11.58
C ALA A 18 2.32 19.19 12.45
N LEU A 19 1.93 20.40 12.06
CA LEU A 19 0.88 21.17 12.73
C LEU A 19 -0.52 20.88 12.18
N VAL A 20 -0.68 20.83 10.85
CA VAL A 20 -1.96 20.63 10.19
C VAL A 20 -2.58 19.28 10.58
N PHE A 21 -1.75 18.24 10.68
CA PHE A 21 -2.18 16.89 11.02
C PHE A 21 -1.99 16.54 12.50
N ALA A 22 -1.75 17.54 13.34
CA ALA A 22 -1.60 17.31 14.76
C ALA A 22 -2.95 16.97 15.41
N GLY A 23 -3.00 15.85 16.12
CA GLY A 23 -4.20 15.45 16.87
C GLY A 23 -4.46 16.33 18.10
N MET A 24 -5.61 16.07 18.76
CA MET A 24 -6.08 16.84 19.93
C MET A 24 -5.07 16.92 21.10
N GLY A 25 -4.09 16.01 21.15
CA GLY A 25 -3.02 16.00 22.16
C GLY A 25 -2.00 17.15 22.03
N LEU A 26 -1.89 17.79 20.85
CA LEU A 26 -0.86 18.81 20.59
C LEU A 26 -0.98 20.00 21.55
N TYR A 27 -2.21 20.42 21.86
CA TYR A 27 -2.44 21.51 22.81
C TYR A 27 -1.83 21.20 24.18
N ARG A 28 -2.00 19.97 24.70
CA ARG A 28 -1.44 19.56 25.99
C ARG A 28 0.09 19.54 25.93
N PHE A 29 0.65 19.02 24.84
CA PHE A 29 2.10 19.01 24.61
C PHE A 29 2.68 20.44 24.64
N CYS A 30 2.05 21.39 23.93
CA CYS A 30 2.46 22.80 23.91
C CYS A 30 2.21 23.53 25.25
N LYS A 31 1.11 23.24 25.95
CA LYS A 31 0.77 23.87 27.24
C LYS A 31 1.73 23.46 28.34
N TYR A 32 2.01 22.16 28.45
CA TYR A 32 2.86 21.61 29.51
C TYR A 32 4.34 21.52 29.11
N ARG A 33 4.65 21.79 27.84
CA ARG A 33 6.00 21.73 27.26
C ARG A 33 6.74 20.41 27.50
N VAL A 34 5.98 19.33 27.70
CA VAL A 34 6.54 17.97 27.81
C VAL A 34 7.21 17.64 26.47
N GLY A 35 8.45 17.16 26.48
CA GLY A 35 9.14 16.69 25.27
C GLY A 35 9.78 17.75 24.38
N PHE A 36 9.71 19.05 24.72
CA PHE A 36 10.45 20.13 24.02
C PHE A 36 11.92 20.19 24.47
N ASN A 37 12.67 19.11 24.20
CA ASN A 37 14.12 19.06 24.41
C ASN A 37 14.86 19.08 23.06
N PRO A 38 16.16 19.41 23.04
CA PRO A 38 16.94 19.51 21.80
C PRO A 38 16.88 18.23 20.94
N ASP A 39 16.94 17.06 21.57
CA ASP A 39 16.97 15.76 20.86
C ASP A 39 15.64 15.46 20.16
N SER A 40 14.51 15.65 20.85
CA SER A 40 13.16 15.48 20.29
C SER A 40 12.92 16.46 19.15
N MET A 41 13.33 17.72 19.31
CA MET A 41 13.16 18.74 18.26
C MET A 41 14.06 18.44 17.06
N GLN A 42 15.28 17.93 17.29
CA GLN A 42 16.16 17.48 16.23
C GLN A 42 15.59 16.27 15.49
N ARG A 43 15.04 15.29 16.21
CA ARG A 43 14.36 14.14 15.60
C ARG A 43 13.16 14.58 14.76
N LEU A 44 12.36 15.52 15.24
CA LEU A 44 11.24 16.09 14.48
C LEU A 44 11.72 16.79 13.20
N ARG A 45 12.84 17.54 13.25
CA ARG A 45 13.47 18.12 12.05
C ARG A 45 13.88 17.06 11.04
N CYS A 46 14.53 16.00 11.50
CA CYS A 46 14.93 14.88 10.64
C CYS A 46 13.71 14.19 10.02
N LEU A 47 12.59 14.08 10.73
CA LEU A 47 11.38 13.43 10.21
C LEU A 47 10.51 14.34 9.33
N ARG A 48 10.75 15.65 9.29
CA ARG A 48 9.94 16.61 8.52
C ARG A 48 9.69 16.18 7.07
N PRO A 49 10.70 15.81 6.26
CA PRO A 49 10.48 15.41 4.87
C PRO A 49 9.54 14.21 4.75
N ARG A 50 9.70 13.21 5.63
CA ARG A 50 8.86 12.02 5.68
C ARG A 50 7.41 12.35 6.08
N ILE A 51 7.22 13.26 7.05
CA ILE A 51 5.90 13.74 7.47
C ILE A 51 5.21 14.48 6.32
N GLU A 52 5.95 15.27 5.52
CA GLU A 52 5.38 15.94 4.33
C GLU A 52 4.89 14.92 3.28
N VAL A 53 5.65 13.87 2.97
CA VAL A 53 5.20 12.79 2.07
C VAL A 53 3.98 12.05 2.66
N ALA A 54 3.89 11.91 3.99
CA ALA A 54 2.77 11.23 4.65
C ALA A 54 1.49 12.07 4.51
N ALA A 55 1.60 13.37 4.74
CA ALA A 55 0.53 14.34 4.51
C ALA A 55 0.06 14.33 3.05
N ASP A 56 0.99 14.25 2.09
CA ASP A 56 0.69 14.19 0.66
C ASP A 56 -0.03 12.92 0.26
N THR A 57 0.27 11.81 0.96
CA THR A 57 -0.43 10.54 0.80
C THR A 57 -1.85 10.62 1.36
N LEU A 58 -2.00 11.08 2.61
CA LEU A 58 -3.30 11.05 3.31
C LEU A 58 -4.28 12.09 2.76
N HIS A 59 -3.79 13.28 2.43
CA HIS A 59 -4.61 14.42 2.06
C HIS A 59 -3.95 15.22 0.93
N PRO A 60 -4.02 14.76 -0.33
CA PRO A 60 -3.27 15.36 -1.45
C PRO A 60 -3.47 16.87 -1.68
N THR A 61 -4.56 17.45 -1.15
CA THR A 61 -4.90 18.87 -1.26
C THR A 61 -4.63 19.69 0.00
N TRP A 62 -4.03 19.12 1.05
CA TRP A 62 -3.88 19.76 2.37
C TRP A 62 -3.20 21.13 2.34
N ARG A 63 -2.30 21.37 1.37
CA ARG A 63 -1.62 22.66 1.20
C ARG A 63 -2.56 23.80 0.77
N GLN A 64 -3.78 23.51 0.31
CA GLN A 64 -4.79 24.55 0.09
C GLN A 64 -5.12 25.32 1.38
N LEU A 65 -5.02 24.66 2.54
CA LEU A 65 -5.17 25.30 3.84
C LEU A 65 -4.06 26.33 4.12
N LEU A 66 -2.85 26.12 3.59
CA LEU A 66 -1.73 27.04 3.77
C LEU A 66 -1.97 28.37 3.05
N MET A 67 -2.66 28.35 1.90
CA MET A 67 -2.99 29.57 1.17
C MET A 67 -3.88 30.51 1.98
N ILE A 68 -4.74 29.97 2.85
CA ILE A 68 -5.64 30.76 3.72
C ILE A 68 -4.84 31.61 4.72
N VAL A 69 -3.67 31.12 5.15
CA VAL A 69 -2.78 31.81 6.10
C VAL A 69 -1.64 32.56 5.41
N GLY A 70 -1.71 32.74 4.08
CA GLY A 70 -0.71 33.47 3.30
C GLY A 70 0.57 32.68 3.02
N GLU A 71 0.55 31.36 3.19
CA GLU A 71 1.70 30.48 2.99
C GLU A 71 1.65 29.78 1.62
N THR A 72 2.80 29.36 1.12
CA THR A 72 2.92 28.72 -0.20
C THR A 72 2.26 27.33 -0.23
N ALA A 73 1.55 27.04 -1.33
CA ALA A 73 1.03 25.71 -1.61
C ALA A 73 2.02 24.80 -2.37
N GLN A 74 3.26 25.23 -2.55
CA GLN A 74 4.27 24.50 -3.31
C GLN A 74 4.58 23.14 -2.66
N ARG A 75 4.57 22.09 -3.49
CA ARG A 75 5.00 20.75 -3.08
C ARG A 75 6.49 20.61 -3.29
N ARG A 76 7.16 20.05 -2.29
CA ARG A 76 8.57 19.63 -2.40
C ARG A 76 8.69 18.31 -3.17
N PHE A 77 7.78 17.39 -2.90
CA PHE A 77 7.72 16.06 -3.50
C PHE A 77 6.56 16.03 -4.50
N CYS A 78 6.88 16.14 -5.78
CA CYS A 78 5.90 16.16 -6.87
C CYS A 78 5.63 14.73 -7.39
N GLY A 79 4.54 14.56 -8.13
CA GLY A 79 4.13 13.25 -8.66
C GLY A 79 3.32 12.43 -7.66
N HIS A 80 3.34 11.11 -7.84
CA HIS A 80 2.58 10.21 -6.96
C HIS A 80 3.32 10.04 -5.61
N PRO A 81 2.63 10.03 -4.46
CA PRO A 81 3.32 9.93 -3.16
C PRO A 81 4.16 8.66 -2.99
N HIS A 82 3.75 7.55 -3.62
CA HIS A 82 4.49 6.27 -3.59
C HIS A 82 5.69 6.22 -4.55
N ASP A 83 5.96 7.29 -5.29
CA ASP A 83 7.22 7.46 -6.04
C ASP A 83 8.36 7.96 -5.14
N TRP A 84 8.08 8.24 -3.86
CA TRP A 84 9.05 8.73 -2.89
C TRP A 84 9.30 7.68 -1.80
N VAL A 85 10.55 7.23 -1.69
CA VAL A 85 10.97 6.25 -0.69
C VAL A 85 11.57 6.98 0.51
N VAL A 86 10.89 6.88 1.65
CA VAL A 86 11.34 7.48 2.90
C VAL A 86 12.34 6.59 3.63
N ARG A 87 13.16 7.16 4.51
CA ARG A 87 14.13 6.43 5.33
C ARG A 87 13.80 6.60 6.82
N GLN A 88 14.29 5.68 7.65
CA GLN A 88 14.04 5.72 9.10
C GLN A 88 14.97 6.69 9.85
N ASP A 89 16.15 6.94 9.28
CA ASP A 89 17.16 7.87 9.79
C ASP A 89 16.79 9.36 9.59
N GLY A 90 15.71 9.65 8.85
CA GLY A 90 15.28 11.01 8.52
C GLY A 90 16.06 11.64 7.37
N SER A 91 16.86 10.86 6.64
CA SER A 91 17.40 11.28 5.35
C SER A 91 16.26 11.64 4.38
N ASP A 92 16.54 12.58 3.47
CA ASP A 92 15.54 13.03 2.51
C ASP A 92 14.95 11.87 1.68
N PRO A 93 13.64 11.88 1.41
CA PRO A 93 13.01 10.93 0.51
C PRO A 93 13.68 10.93 -0.84
N VAL A 94 13.94 9.74 -1.36
CA VAL A 94 14.58 9.56 -2.68
C VAL A 94 13.55 9.05 -3.69
N PRO A 95 13.68 9.36 -4.99
CA PRO A 95 12.81 8.80 -6.00
C PRO A 95 12.87 7.27 -6.00
N LEU A 96 11.72 6.61 -6.13
CA LEU A 96 11.59 5.14 -6.15
C LEU A 96 12.59 4.51 -7.10
N ARG A 97 12.70 5.06 -8.32
CA ARG A 97 13.65 4.60 -9.33
C ARG A 97 15.08 4.45 -8.80
N SER A 98 15.56 5.42 -8.02
CA SER A 98 16.92 5.42 -7.49
C SER A 98 17.23 4.21 -6.60
N THR A 99 16.22 3.60 -6.00
CA THR A 99 16.38 2.44 -5.10
C THR A 99 16.54 1.11 -5.84
N TYR A 100 16.35 1.10 -7.17
CA TYR A 100 16.43 -0.08 -8.02
C TYR A 100 17.54 -0.02 -9.08
N LEU A 101 18.15 1.14 -9.34
CA LEU A 101 19.14 1.32 -10.42
C LEU A 101 20.37 0.41 -10.30
N GLU A 102 20.73 0.00 -9.08
CA GLU A 102 21.81 -0.95 -8.84
C GLU A 102 21.50 -2.36 -9.39
N TYR A 103 20.21 -2.74 -9.40
CA TYR A 103 19.74 -4.06 -9.86
C TYR A 103 19.24 -4.03 -11.31
N ASP A 104 18.63 -2.92 -11.71
CA ASP A 104 18.10 -2.70 -13.06
C ASP A 104 18.34 -1.23 -13.48
N PRO A 105 19.37 -0.96 -14.32
CA PRO A 105 19.67 0.39 -14.81
C PRO A 105 18.52 1.04 -15.58
N TYR A 106 17.62 0.23 -16.14
CA TYR A 106 16.47 0.67 -16.92
C TYR A 106 15.17 0.65 -16.12
N PHE A 107 15.27 0.51 -14.79
CA PHE A 107 14.08 0.45 -13.94
C PHE A 107 13.20 1.68 -14.13
N SER A 108 11.92 1.40 -14.40
CA SER A 108 10.82 2.35 -14.46
C SER A 108 9.61 1.72 -13.77
N PHE A 109 8.81 2.56 -13.09
CA PHE A 109 7.60 2.10 -12.44
C PHE A 109 6.45 3.08 -12.70
N GLU A 110 5.36 2.59 -13.28
CA GLU A 110 4.13 3.34 -13.50
C GLU A 110 3.10 3.01 -12.42
N GLN A 111 2.53 4.05 -11.81
CA GLN A 111 1.47 3.90 -10.82
C GLN A 111 0.13 3.74 -11.53
N LEU A 112 -0.58 2.65 -11.21
CA LEU A 112 -1.85 2.27 -11.81
C LEU A 112 -3.00 2.38 -10.79
N GLU A 113 -4.13 2.90 -11.24
CA GLU A 113 -5.38 2.89 -10.47
C GLU A 113 -6.16 1.58 -10.63
N HIS A 114 -5.98 0.90 -11.78
CA HIS A 114 -6.62 -0.35 -12.15
C HIS A 114 -5.64 -1.28 -12.88
N SER A 115 -5.86 -2.59 -12.79
CA SER A 115 -5.03 -3.55 -13.53
C SER A 115 -5.22 -3.41 -15.04
N VAL A 116 -4.12 -3.56 -15.78
CA VAL A 116 -4.09 -3.47 -17.24
C VAL A 116 -4.06 -4.88 -17.82
N MET A 117 -4.81 -5.11 -18.89
CA MET A 117 -4.83 -6.40 -19.58
C MET A 117 -3.65 -6.54 -20.55
N ASP A 118 -2.97 -7.67 -20.52
CA ASP A 118 -2.04 -8.06 -21.57
C ASP A 118 -2.82 -8.52 -22.81
N MET A 119 -3.03 -7.58 -23.74
CA MET A 119 -3.77 -7.84 -24.97
C MET A 119 -3.11 -8.90 -25.85
N SER A 120 -1.79 -9.10 -25.74
CA SER A 120 -1.09 -10.13 -26.50
C SER A 120 -1.36 -11.53 -25.94
N ALA A 121 -1.52 -11.64 -24.63
CA ALA A 121 -1.82 -12.89 -23.95
C ALA A 121 -3.31 -13.28 -23.98
N TRP A 122 -4.20 -12.28 -23.96
CA TRP A 122 -5.63 -12.48 -23.69
C TRP A 122 -6.59 -11.93 -24.75
N GLY A 123 -6.12 -11.10 -25.69
CA GLY A 123 -7.03 -10.38 -26.59
C GLY A 123 -8.04 -9.55 -25.81
N THR A 124 -9.33 -9.73 -26.06
CA THR A 124 -10.41 -9.01 -25.37
C THR A 124 -11.01 -9.77 -24.18
N ASP A 125 -10.48 -10.96 -23.86
CA ASP A 125 -11.06 -11.86 -22.88
C ASP A 125 -10.40 -11.66 -21.51
N ASP A 126 -11.18 -11.30 -20.47
CA ASP A 126 -10.63 -11.13 -19.11
C ASP A 126 -10.62 -12.50 -18.38
N PRO A 127 -9.45 -13.09 -18.08
CA PRO A 127 -9.36 -14.38 -17.42
C PRO A 127 -9.88 -14.36 -15.98
N ARG A 128 -10.06 -13.17 -15.42
CA ARG A 128 -10.61 -12.96 -14.07
C ARG A 128 -12.13 -12.98 -14.06
N TRP A 129 -12.78 -13.00 -15.22
CA TRP A 129 -14.23 -13.03 -15.28
C TRP A 129 -14.78 -14.29 -14.62
N VAL A 130 -15.77 -14.10 -13.74
CA VAL A 130 -16.49 -15.13 -13.01
C VAL A 130 -17.97 -15.00 -13.36
N PRO A 131 -18.60 -16.05 -13.90
CA PRO A 131 -20.01 -15.97 -14.29
C PRO A 131 -20.91 -15.64 -13.09
N PRO A 132 -21.95 -14.82 -13.28
CA PRO A 132 -22.99 -14.61 -12.28
C PRO A 132 -23.70 -15.91 -11.88
N ILE A 133 -24.39 -15.89 -10.74
CA ILE A 133 -24.98 -17.08 -10.11
C ILE A 133 -26.01 -17.80 -11.00
N ASN A 134 -26.65 -17.08 -11.93
CA ASN A 134 -27.57 -17.66 -12.91
C ASN A 134 -27.57 -16.86 -14.23
N ALA A 135 -28.12 -17.48 -15.28
CA ALA A 135 -28.15 -16.91 -16.62
C ALA A 135 -28.98 -15.62 -16.70
N VAL A 136 -30.05 -15.49 -15.91
CA VAL A 136 -30.91 -14.28 -15.88
C VAL A 136 -30.13 -13.09 -15.36
N ALA A 137 -29.41 -13.26 -14.25
CA ALA A 137 -28.53 -12.24 -13.68
C ALA A 137 -27.43 -11.85 -14.67
N CYS A 138 -26.89 -12.81 -15.42
CA CYS A 138 -25.92 -12.53 -16.48
C CYS A 138 -26.51 -11.68 -17.61
N VAL A 139 -27.72 -11.97 -18.07
CA VAL A 139 -28.38 -11.20 -19.14
C VAL A 139 -28.76 -9.78 -18.67
N GLN A 140 -29.15 -9.65 -17.39
CA GLN A 140 -29.57 -8.37 -16.80
C GLN A 140 -28.40 -7.53 -16.27
N GLY A 141 -27.16 -8.04 -16.29
CA GLY A 141 -25.99 -7.35 -15.72
C GLY A 141 -26.05 -7.21 -14.19
N MET A 142 -26.79 -8.10 -13.53
CA MET A 142 -26.93 -8.09 -12.08
C MET A 142 -25.78 -8.88 -11.44
N HIS A 143 -25.04 -8.22 -10.55
CA HIS A 143 -23.91 -8.82 -9.86
C HIS A 143 -24.23 -8.98 -8.38
N THR A 144 -24.09 -10.19 -7.85
CA THR A 144 -24.34 -10.50 -6.44
C THR A 144 -23.06 -10.95 -5.77
N CYS A 145 -22.76 -10.37 -4.61
CA CYS A 145 -21.60 -10.75 -3.83
C CYS A 145 -21.73 -12.18 -3.29
N HIS A 146 -20.75 -13.04 -3.57
CA HIS A 146 -20.73 -14.41 -3.04
C HIS A 146 -20.57 -14.48 -1.52
N SER A 147 -20.05 -13.42 -0.88
CA SER A 147 -19.80 -13.40 0.57
C SER A 147 -21.00 -12.91 1.38
N CYS A 148 -21.69 -11.85 0.95
CA CYS A 148 -22.82 -11.28 1.69
C CYS A 148 -24.18 -11.40 1.00
N GLY A 149 -24.23 -11.90 -0.23
CA GLY A 149 -25.47 -12.05 -1.01
C GLY A 149 -26.09 -10.74 -1.50
N GLN A 150 -25.42 -9.59 -1.29
CA GLN A 150 -25.94 -8.28 -1.68
C GLN A 150 -25.53 -7.89 -3.10
N GLU A 151 -26.32 -7.02 -3.71
CA GLU A 151 -26.06 -6.45 -5.04
C GLU A 151 -24.78 -5.59 -5.05
N GLN A 152 -23.97 -5.77 -6.09
CA GLN A 152 -22.73 -5.03 -6.34
C GLN A 152 -22.93 -4.07 -7.50
N SER A 153 -22.57 -2.80 -7.32
CA SER A 153 -22.62 -1.78 -8.36
C SER A 153 -21.55 -0.71 -8.13
N GLU A 154 -21.08 -0.06 -9.19
CA GLU A 154 -20.27 1.16 -9.07
C GLU A 154 -21.13 2.39 -8.73
N ASP A 155 -22.45 2.34 -8.99
CA ASP A 155 -23.37 3.39 -8.53
C ASP A 155 -23.67 3.20 -7.04
N PRO A 156 -23.25 4.13 -6.15
CA PRO A 156 -23.49 4.01 -4.72
C PRO A 156 -24.97 3.99 -4.34
N LYS A 157 -25.87 4.44 -5.23
CA LYS A 157 -27.33 4.38 -5.01
C LYS A 157 -27.91 2.98 -5.20
N ILE A 158 -27.24 2.16 -6.01
CA ILE A 158 -27.66 0.78 -6.34
C ILE A 158 -26.88 -0.22 -5.48
N ASN A 159 -25.60 0.06 -5.23
CA ASN A 159 -24.73 -0.85 -4.49
C ASN A 159 -25.24 -1.12 -3.07
N SER A 160 -25.39 -2.40 -2.75
CA SER A 160 -25.77 -2.87 -1.41
C SER A 160 -24.67 -3.73 -0.76
N CYS A 161 -23.52 -3.92 -1.43
CA CYS A 161 -22.41 -4.71 -0.93
C CYS A 161 -21.35 -3.85 -0.21
N TYR A 162 -21.13 -4.15 1.07
CA TYR A 162 -20.15 -3.47 1.96
C TYR A 162 -19.07 -4.42 2.51
N CYS A 163 -18.71 -5.48 1.79
CA CYS A 163 -17.64 -6.38 2.23
C CYS A 163 -16.26 -5.69 2.27
N PHE A 164 -15.98 -4.82 1.30
CA PHE A 164 -14.72 -4.05 1.21
C PHE A 164 -15.00 -2.62 0.70
N PRO A 165 -15.72 -1.81 1.47
CA PRO A 165 -16.27 -0.53 1.02
C PRO A 165 -15.20 0.53 0.77
N THR A 166 -13.99 0.35 1.33
CA THR A 166 -12.85 1.23 1.06
C THR A 166 -12.29 1.06 -0.36
N LEU A 167 -12.58 -0.05 -1.05
CA LEU A 167 -12.07 -0.35 -2.39
C LEU A 167 -13.15 -0.39 -3.47
N PHE A 168 -14.40 -0.68 -3.12
CA PHE A 168 -15.48 -0.98 -4.05
C PHE A 168 -16.79 -0.30 -3.67
N GLY A 169 -17.58 0.12 -4.67
CA GLY A 169 -18.96 0.61 -4.51
C GLY A 169 -19.13 2.00 -3.87
N SER A 170 -18.05 2.62 -3.39
CA SER A 170 -18.07 3.95 -2.75
C SER A 170 -17.79 5.13 -3.72
N GLY A 171 -17.70 4.87 -5.02
CA GLY A 171 -17.49 5.88 -6.08
C GLY A 171 -16.04 6.38 -6.24
N ARG A 172 -15.34 6.78 -5.16
CA ARG A 172 -13.92 7.17 -5.22
C ARG A 172 -13.07 6.45 -4.18
N ARG A 173 -11.98 5.84 -4.65
CA ARG A 173 -10.96 5.23 -3.78
C ARG A 173 -10.27 6.34 -2.99
N SER A 174 -10.36 6.28 -1.67
CA SER A 174 -9.55 7.14 -0.82
C SER A 174 -8.08 6.70 -0.90
N PRO A 175 -7.11 7.63 -0.77
CA PRO A 175 -5.72 7.26 -0.67
C PRO A 175 -5.50 6.24 0.45
N CYS A 176 -4.78 5.15 0.16
CA CYS A 176 -4.43 4.18 1.19
C CYS A 176 -3.39 4.81 2.15
N PRO A 177 -3.60 4.78 3.47
CA PRO A 177 -2.70 5.41 4.44
C PRO A 177 -1.43 4.58 4.65
N VAL A 178 -0.57 4.54 3.63
CA VAL A 178 0.69 3.79 3.63
C VAL A 178 1.82 4.58 2.96
N GLN A 179 3.06 4.35 3.39
CA GLN A 179 4.26 4.92 2.78
C GLN A 179 5.23 3.84 2.34
N VAL A 180 5.91 4.09 1.22
CA VAL A 180 7.05 3.27 0.79
C VAL A 180 8.28 3.73 1.57
N PHE A 181 8.98 2.80 2.22
CA PHE A 181 10.20 3.09 2.96
C PHE A 181 11.33 2.15 2.56
N ARG A 182 12.58 2.60 2.71
CA ARG A 182 13.75 1.73 2.52
C ARG A 182 13.92 0.83 3.76
N THR A 183 13.88 -0.47 3.55
CA THR A 183 14.15 -1.46 4.61
C THR A 183 15.64 -1.44 4.99
N PRO A 184 15.98 -1.71 6.27
CA PRO A 184 17.37 -1.73 6.73
C PRO A 184 18.07 -3.08 6.51
N ASP A 185 17.34 -4.12 6.06
CA ASP A 185 17.74 -5.53 6.16
C ASP A 185 17.88 -6.23 4.80
N GLY A 186 18.03 -5.47 3.71
CA GLY A 186 18.27 -6.02 2.38
C GLY A 186 17.01 -6.40 1.60
N ARG A 187 15.80 -6.30 2.17
CA ARG A 187 14.53 -6.49 1.46
C ARG A 187 14.17 -5.35 0.49
N ASN A 188 15.12 -4.46 0.20
CA ASN A 188 14.96 -3.24 -0.57
C ASN A 188 13.89 -2.31 0.01
N ASN A 189 12.70 -2.22 -0.59
CA ASN A 189 11.64 -1.32 -0.15
C ASN A 189 10.55 -2.10 0.57
N GLY A 190 9.92 -1.47 1.56
CA GLY A 190 8.79 -1.99 2.31
C GLY A 190 7.63 -1.00 2.31
N LEU A 191 6.50 -1.46 2.81
CA LEU A 191 5.31 -0.64 3.01
C LEU A 191 5.05 -0.45 4.51
N THR A 192 4.89 0.79 4.97
CA THR A 192 4.56 1.09 6.37
C THR A 192 3.19 1.71 6.48
N ALA A 193 2.42 1.32 7.51
CA ALA A 193 1.10 1.87 7.78
C ALA A 193 1.23 3.28 8.41
N LEU A 194 0.54 4.28 7.85
CA LEU A 194 0.43 5.62 8.42
C LEU A 194 -0.66 5.71 9.49
N CYS A 195 -1.71 4.90 9.33
CA CYS A 195 -2.84 4.76 10.26
C CYS A 195 -3.01 3.28 10.63
N PRO A 196 -3.65 2.98 11.77
CA PRO A 196 -3.97 1.59 12.08
C PRO A 196 -4.97 1.02 11.07
N PHE A 197 -4.83 -0.27 10.76
CA PHE A 197 -5.79 -1.04 9.96
C PHE A 197 -6.42 -2.12 10.84
N GLU A 198 -7.73 -2.05 11.04
CA GLU A 198 -8.47 -3.07 11.76
C GLU A 198 -8.37 -4.43 11.06
N ARG A 199 -8.53 -5.52 11.84
CA ARG A 199 -8.56 -6.87 11.28
C ARG A 199 -9.74 -7.02 10.31
N GLY A 200 -9.46 -7.54 9.12
CA GLY A 200 -10.44 -7.69 8.05
C GLY A 200 -10.58 -6.46 7.14
N ALA A 201 -9.99 -5.31 7.51
CA ALA A 201 -10.00 -4.14 6.65
C ALA A 201 -9.13 -4.36 5.40
N ALA A 202 -9.63 -3.93 4.24
CA ALA A 202 -8.83 -3.92 3.03
C ALA A 202 -7.81 -2.78 3.05
N ILE A 203 -6.56 -3.11 2.74
CA ILE A 203 -5.45 -2.19 2.58
C ILE A 203 -5.39 -1.70 1.12
N GLY A 204 -5.49 -2.62 0.15
CA GLY A 204 -5.41 -2.28 -1.27
C GLY A 204 -5.73 -3.45 -2.20
N GLU A 205 -6.07 -3.17 -3.46
CA GLU A 205 -6.13 -4.17 -4.52
C GLU A 205 -4.70 -4.42 -5.05
N PHE A 206 -4.35 -5.68 -5.30
CA PHE A 206 -3.09 -6.06 -5.95
C PHE A 206 -3.22 -5.81 -7.45
N ILE A 207 -2.76 -4.63 -7.89
CA ILE A 207 -2.95 -4.10 -9.25
C ILE A 207 -1.67 -4.27 -10.08
N GLY A 208 -1.78 -4.78 -11.30
CA GLY A 208 -0.64 -4.90 -12.21
C GLY A 208 -1.06 -5.26 -13.63
N LEU A 209 -0.11 -5.80 -14.41
CA LEU A 209 -0.41 -6.41 -15.71
C LEU A 209 -1.05 -7.79 -15.49
N ILE A 210 -2.26 -8.00 -16.02
CA ILE A 210 -2.92 -9.30 -16.06
C ILE A 210 -2.40 -10.06 -17.27
N THR A 211 -1.62 -11.12 -17.03
CA THR A 211 -0.90 -11.87 -18.07
C THR A 211 -0.89 -13.37 -17.71
N LYS A 212 -0.07 -14.17 -18.40
CA LYS A 212 0.16 -15.60 -18.15
C LYS A 212 1.54 -16.00 -18.66
N ASP A 213 1.97 -17.19 -18.27
CA ASP A 213 3.18 -17.85 -18.78
C ASP A 213 4.50 -17.09 -18.53
N LEU A 214 4.50 -16.10 -17.63
CA LEU A 214 5.75 -15.52 -17.12
C LEU A 214 6.43 -16.52 -16.19
N ARG A 215 7.73 -16.71 -16.43
CA ARG A 215 8.60 -17.61 -15.67
C ARG A 215 9.77 -16.81 -15.10
N ASP A 216 10.32 -17.27 -13.99
CA ASP A 216 11.48 -16.69 -13.32
C ASP A 216 11.31 -15.21 -12.92
N MET A 217 10.06 -14.76 -12.80
CA MET A 217 9.66 -13.41 -12.44
C MET A 217 8.78 -13.45 -11.21
N ASP A 218 8.90 -12.45 -10.34
CA ASP A 218 8.01 -12.30 -9.18
C ASP A 218 6.60 -11.88 -9.68
N VAL A 219 5.70 -12.87 -9.74
CA VAL A 219 4.29 -12.73 -10.15
C VAL A 219 3.37 -13.27 -9.06
N MET A 220 2.13 -12.76 -9.04
CA MET A 220 1.06 -13.35 -8.25
C MET A 220 0.24 -14.29 -9.15
N ASP A 221 0.33 -15.59 -8.91
CA ASP A 221 -0.52 -16.58 -9.58
C ASP A 221 -1.93 -16.59 -8.95
N SER A 222 -2.96 -16.67 -9.78
CA SER A 222 -4.34 -16.85 -9.33
C SER A 222 -5.16 -17.64 -10.35
N SER A 223 -6.36 -18.07 -9.95
CA SER A 223 -7.29 -18.76 -10.82
C SER A 223 -8.74 -18.52 -10.43
N THR A 224 -9.61 -18.46 -11.43
CA THR A 224 -11.07 -18.49 -11.27
C THR A 224 -11.62 -19.93 -11.12
N GLY A 225 -10.75 -20.93 -11.03
CA GLY A 225 -11.07 -22.36 -11.08
C GLY A 225 -11.17 -22.91 -12.50
N VAL A 226 -11.50 -22.05 -13.47
CA VAL A 226 -11.56 -22.41 -14.90
C VAL A 226 -10.30 -21.96 -15.64
N ARG A 227 -9.79 -20.77 -15.30
CA ARG A 227 -8.63 -20.17 -15.95
C ARG A 227 -7.62 -19.75 -14.91
N ALA A 228 -6.35 -20.07 -15.17
CA ALA A 228 -5.23 -19.54 -14.41
C ALA A 228 -4.73 -18.25 -15.08
N TYR A 229 -4.28 -17.29 -14.28
CA TYR A 229 -3.70 -16.04 -14.74
C TYR A 229 -2.67 -15.54 -13.73
N GLN A 230 -1.85 -14.60 -14.17
CA GLN A 230 -0.81 -13.97 -13.38
C GLN A 230 -1.06 -12.47 -13.28
N ILE A 231 -0.70 -11.88 -12.13
CA ILE A 231 -0.60 -10.43 -11.96
C ILE A 231 0.88 -10.08 -11.79
N TRP A 232 1.43 -9.34 -12.75
CA TRP A 232 2.82 -8.91 -12.73
C TRP A 232 2.94 -7.42 -12.43
N GLN A 233 3.73 -7.09 -11.41
CA GLN A 233 3.99 -5.70 -11.00
C GLN A 233 5.40 -5.22 -11.39
N GLY A 234 6.03 -5.82 -12.42
CA GLY A 234 7.42 -5.52 -12.77
C GLY A 234 7.69 -4.04 -13.05
N ARG A 235 6.97 -3.46 -14.01
CA ARG A 235 7.15 -2.07 -14.47
C ARG A 235 5.95 -1.15 -14.23
N GLN A 236 4.84 -1.72 -13.78
CA GLN A 236 3.60 -1.00 -13.56
C GLN A 236 2.81 -1.70 -12.45
N GLY A 237 2.08 -0.94 -11.64
CA GLY A 237 1.31 -1.48 -10.53
C GLY A 237 0.98 -0.42 -9.51
N ASN A 238 0.88 -0.78 -8.24
CA ASN A 238 0.66 0.18 -7.16
C ASN A 238 1.55 -0.14 -5.95
N PHE A 239 1.30 0.53 -4.82
CA PHE A 239 2.04 0.34 -3.57
C PHE A 239 2.07 -1.10 -3.03
N THR A 240 1.14 -1.98 -3.44
CA THR A 240 1.14 -3.37 -2.97
C THR A 240 2.35 -4.17 -3.43
N ARG A 241 3.07 -3.70 -4.47
CA ARG A 241 4.37 -4.25 -4.91
C ARG A 241 5.42 -4.28 -3.80
N PHE A 242 5.37 -3.34 -2.88
CA PHE A 242 6.39 -3.14 -1.84
C PHE A 242 6.05 -3.88 -0.54
N VAL A 243 5.04 -4.76 -0.56
CA VAL A 243 4.65 -5.54 0.62
C VAL A 243 5.56 -6.76 0.73
N ASN A 244 6.45 -6.73 1.72
CA ASN A 244 7.44 -7.79 1.93
C ASN A 244 6.85 -9.06 2.55
N HIS A 245 7.61 -10.14 2.44
CA HIS A 245 7.34 -11.35 3.17
C HIS A 245 7.63 -11.24 4.68
N SER A 246 6.76 -11.83 5.50
CA SER A 246 7.10 -12.30 6.84
C SER A 246 6.48 -13.67 7.11
N CYS A 247 7.23 -14.57 7.77
CA CYS A 247 6.69 -15.84 8.27
C CYS A 247 5.67 -15.65 9.41
N LYS A 248 5.62 -14.45 10.02
CA LYS A 248 4.62 -14.01 11.01
C LYS A 248 3.88 -12.77 10.48
N SER A 249 3.24 -12.93 9.33
CA SER A 249 2.63 -11.82 8.61
C SER A 249 1.45 -11.17 9.34
N ASN A 250 1.29 -9.86 9.16
CA ASN A 250 0.17 -9.06 9.69
C ASN A 250 -0.87 -8.67 8.63
N ALA A 251 -0.70 -9.13 7.39
CA ALA A 251 -1.68 -9.05 6.31
C ALA A 251 -1.73 -10.37 5.51
N GLN A 252 -2.71 -10.49 4.62
CA GLN A 252 -2.85 -11.59 3.67
C GLN A 252 -3.49 -11.13 2.36
N PHE A 253 -3.18 -11.81 1.27
CA PHE A 253 -3.96 -11.67 0.04
C PHE A 253 -5.21 -12.55 0.09
N GLN A 254 -6.31 -12.04 -0.45
CA GLN A 254 -7.59 -12.72 -0.53
C GLN A 254 -8.19 -12.51 -1.91
N GLN A 255 -8.81 -13.56 -2.47
CA GLN A 255 -9.62 -13.45 -3.67
C GLN A 255 -11.01 -12.89 -3.31
N PHE A 256 -11.49 -11.94 -4.09
CA PHE A 256 -12.84 -11.38 -3.95
C PHE A 256 -13.43 -11.10 -5.32
N VAL A 257 -14.66 -11.55 -5.55
CA VAL A 257 -15.36 -11.27 -6.80
C VAL A 257 -16.15 -9.97 -6.63
N TRP A 258 -15.78 -8.97 -7.43
CA TRP A 258 -16.49 -7.70 -7.53
C TRP A 258 -16.98 -7.51 -8.96
N MET A 259 -18.29 -7.37 -9.13
CA MET A 259 -18.96 -7.22 -10.42
C MET A 259 -18.49 -8.27 -11.43
N SER A 260 -18.61 -9.55 -11.04
CA SER A 260 -18.19 -10.70 -11.84
C SER A 260 -16.71 -10.72 -12.26
N THR A 261 -15.86 -9.94 -11.61
CA THR A 261 -14.41 -9.96 -11.85
C THR A 261 -13.69 -10.37 -10.57
N GLN A 262 -12.89 -11.43 -10.63
CA GLN A 262 -12.01 -11.83 -9.53
C GLN A 262 -10.92 -10.76 -9.30
N ARG A 263 -10.84 -10.27 -8.08
CA ARG A 263 -9.85 -9.31 -7.59
C ARG A 263 -8.97 -9.98 -6.54
N ILE A 264 -7.71 -9.58 -6.47
CA ILE A 264 -6.81 -9.93 -5.37
C ILE A 264 -6.71 -8.71 -4.47
N ILE A 265 -7.06 -8.87 -3.20
CA ILE A 265 -7.06 -7.79 -2.21
C ILE A 265 -6.14 -8.12 -1.06
N LEU A 266 -5.37 -7.13 -0.64
CA LEU A 266 -4.56 -7.17 0.56
C LEU A 266 -5.42 -6.80 1.77
N VAL A 267 -5.57 -7.74 2.70
CA VAL A 267 -6.45 -7.62 3.88
C VAL A 267 -5.62 -7.66 5.16
N SER A 268 -5.91 -6.74 6.07
CA SER A 268 -5.24 -6.61 7.37
C SER A 268 -5.61 -7.74 8.34
N LYS A 269 -4.65 -8.21 9.13
CA LYS A 269 -4.86 -9.06 10.32
C LYS A 269 -4.87 -8.25 11.64
N GLY A 270 -4.90 -6.92 11.54
CA GLY A 270 -4.67 -5.97 12.63
C GLY A 270 -3.25 -5.42 12.51
N ILE A 271 -3.13 -4.15 12.11
CA ILE A 271 -1.84 -3.47 11.91
C ILE A 271 -1.89 -2.12 12.63
N GLU A 272 -0.90 -1.85 13.46
CA GLU A 272 -0.77 -0.57 14.14
C GLU A 272 -0.06 0.46 13.25
N ALA A 273 -0.33 1.75 13.48
CA ALA A 273 0.39 2.82 12.80
C ALA A 273 1.91 2.70 13.04
N GLY A 274 2.70 2.87 11.99
CA GLY A 274 4.15 2.73 11.98
C GLY A 274 4.68 1.32 11.78
N GLN A 275 3.83 0.28 11.80
CA GLN A 275 4.26 -1.09 11.49
C GLN A 275 4.48 -1.29 9.99
N GLU A 276 5.40 -2.19 9.63
CA GLU A 276 5.54 -2.68 8.25
C GLU A 276 4.35 -3.60 7.93
N VAL A 277 3.77 -3.44 6.74
CA VAL A 277 2.75 -4.33 6.19
C VAL A 277 3.47 -5.50 5.51
N THR A 278 3.20 -6.72 6.00
CA THR A 278 3.85 -7.94 5.50
C THR A 278 2.83 -9.05 5.23
N VAL A 279 3.15 -9.92 4.28
CA VAL A 279 2.33 -11.09 3.91
C VAL A 279 3.14 -12.38 3.97
N ASP A 280 2.45 -13.52 4.03
CA ASP A 280 3.08 -14.80 3.81
C ASP A 280 3.05 -15.12 2.31
N TYR A 281 4.20 -15.15 1.62
CA TYR A 281 4.27 -15.48 0.18
C TYR A 281 3.96 -16.95 -0.11
N SER A 282 3.78 -17.79 0.92
CA SER A 282 3.56 -19.23 0.83
C SER A 282 4.75 -20.01 0.27
N GLY A 283 4.76 -21.34 0.47
CA GLY A 283 5.89 -22.19 0.10
C GLY A 283 6.10 -22.36 -1.41
N SER A 284 5.09 -22.12 -2.24
CA SER A 284 5.23 -22.19 -3.71
C SER A 284 6.15 -21.10 -4.23
N TYR A 285 6.07 -19.89 -3.66
CA TYR A 285 6.95 -18.78 -4.02
C TYR A 285 8.42 -19.10 -3.74
N TRP A 286 8.72 -19.69 -2.57
CA TRP A 286 10.11 -19.99 -2.17
C TRP A 286 10.71 -21.21 -2.89
N ARG A 287 9.88 -22.01 -3.57
CA ARG A 287 10.34 -23.26 -4.18
C ARG A 287 11.19 -22.97 -5.42
N GLY A 288 12.42 -23.46 -5.42
CA GLY A 288 13.33 -23.33 -6.56
C GLY A 288 13.95 -21.94 -6.72
N LEU A 289 13.70 -21.00 -5.79
CA LEU A 289 14.40 -19.73 -5.73
C LEU A 289 15.66 -19.86 -4.86
N ASP A 290 16.80 -19.41 -5.39
CA ASP A 290 18.02 -19.18 -4.61
C ASP A 290 17.90 -17.84 -3.83
N LYS A 291 16.87 -17.75 -2.98
CA LYS A 291 16.58 -16.58 -2.15
C LYS A 291 16.47 -16.99 -0.69
N GLU A 292 17.12 -16.24 0.20
CA GLU A 292 16.97 -16.41 1.64
C GLU A 292 15.85 -15.51 2.18
N CYS A 293 15.08 -16.02 3.16
CA CYS A 293 14.07 -15.22 3.82
C CYS A 293 14.68 -14.30 4.87
N LEU A 294 14.55 -12.99 4.66
CA LEU A 294 15.10 -11.94 5.52
C LEU A 294 14.07 -11.37 6.52
N CYS A 295 12.99 -12.09 6.81
CA CYS A 295 11.91 -11.56 7.67
C CYS A 295 12.29 -11.35 9.15
N GLY A 296 13.41 -11.94 9.61
CA GLY A 296 13.89 -11.79 10.98
C GLY A 296 13.07 -12.52 12.06
N GLU A 297 11.93 -13.10 11.73
CA GLU A 297 11.04 -13.76 12.69
C GLU A 297 11.69 -15.01 13.33
N ALA A 298 11.48 -15.20 14.62
CA ALA A 298 11.97 -16.39 15.34
C ALA A 298 11.36 -17.69 14.77
N CYS A 299 10.13 -17.63 14.26
CA CYS A 299 9.43 -18.74 13.61
C CYS A 299 9.65 -18.79 12.09
N CYS A 300 10.77 -18.24 11.58
CA CYS A 300 11.07 -18.25 10.14
C CYS A 300 11.19 -19.68 9.61
N ARG A 301 10.35 -20.02 8.61
CA ARG A 301 10.32 -21.34 7.97
C ARG A 301 11.40 -21.55 6.91
N TYR A 302 12.04 -20.47 6.47
CA TYR A 302 12.96 -20.48 5.32
C TYR A 302 14.36 -19.98 5.69
N ARG A 303 14.74 -20.11 6.98
CA ARG A 303 16.13 -19.92 7.42
C ARG A 303 16.95 -21.09 6.87
N ASN A 304 18.03 -20.80 6.13
CA ASN A 304 18.96 -21.80 5.59
C ASN A 304 18.31 -22.83 4.66
N ASN A 305 17.85 -22.40 3.48
CA ASN A 305 17.26 -23.28 2.46
C ASN A 305 18.30 -24.21 1.76
N ARG A 306 19.34 -24.67 2.48
CA ARG A 306 20.28 -25.71 2.03
C ARG A 306 19.83 -27.14 2.39
N GLU A 307 18.88 -27.33 3.32
CA GLU A 307 18.51 -28.67 3.80
C GLU A 307 17.14 -29.19 3.32
N LEU A 308 16.31 -28.37 2.66
CA LEU A 308 15.01 -28.80 2.10
C LEU A 308 15.11 -29.39 0.68
N LEU A 309 16.30 -29.45 0.09
CA LEU A 309 16.57 -30.08 -1.22
C LEU A 309 17.00 -31.56 -1.12
N ALA A 310 16.93 -32.16 0.07
CA ALA A 310 17.38 -33.55 0.32
C ALA A 310 16.28 -34.51 0.79
N ARG A 311 14.99 -34.20 0.57
CA ARG A 311 13.89 -35.15 0.81
C ARG A 311 12.84 -35.09 -0.28
#